data_AF-A0A1Q9MVE6-F1
#
_entry.id   AF-A0A1Q9MVE6-F1
#
_cell.length_a   1.000
_cell.length_b   1.000
_cell.length_c   1.000
_cell.angle_alpha   90.00
_cell.angle_beta   90.00
_cell.angle_gamma   90.00
#
_symmetry.space_group_name_H-M   'P 1'
#
loop_
_entity.id
_entity.type
_entity.pdbx_description
1 polymer ?
#
loop_
_entity_poly.entity_id
_entity_poly.type
_entity_poly.pdbx_seq_one_letter_code
_entity_poly.pdbx_strand_id
1 'polypeptide(L)'
;MQPQNLQSKSKEPPQLTSKNVAALDKIFNWLCVNAIDPTAISAMAERLGNPVTLTNIQIVLREKIFYSQFQIFNGNHQQLFHIKQAWEGNYLREVLALHLATRVFDPELFVPDYLTGTYTGAGKKAKLAFPYIMTAFVKGKQVKFGFKKDPESPLWWWFGRHYFLHTLLSLYDVDPRHFLLEEEDKGMKGVKRIDLGLAFTKLDQSYDGFQSAFKGVEFEKNPAFQQGFAFEREKVLHNLQTNRFAVGEILFEFTQLEMDHILDFDPNQFCQNLITYWRKAVPDLEIIPKSEPGSI
;
A
#
# COMPACT_ATOMS: atom_id res chain seq x y z
N MET A 1 22.83 -11.13 -51.22
CA MET A 1 21.83 -11.01 -50.14
C MET A 1 22.19 -9.77 -49.32
N GLN A 2 21.38 -8.72 -49.37
CA GLN A 2 21.55 -7.52 -48.55
C GLN A 2 21.05 -7.79 -47.13
N PRO A 3 21.69 -7.25 -46.08
CA PRO A 3 21.13 -7.29 -44.74
C PRO A 3 19.93 -6.33 -44.67
N GLN A 4 18.77 -6.87 -44.31
CA GLN A 4 17.58 -6.06 -44.07
C GLN A 4 17.79 -5.19 -42.83
N ASN A 5 17.75 -3.87 -43.06
CA ASN A 5 17.61 -2.84 -42.04
C ASN A 5 16.34 -3.12 -41.22
N LEU A 6 16.51 -3.60 -39.99
CA LEU A 6 15.49 -3.49 -38.95
C LEU A 6 15.34 -2.00 -38.61
N GLN A 7 14.41 -1.35 -39.27
CA GLN A 7 13.94 -0.02 -38.90
C GLN A 7 13.55 -0.04 -37.42
N SER A 8 14.32 0.70 -36.61
CA SER A 8 13.97 0.99 -35.23
C SER A 8 12.68 1.81 -35.24
N LYS A 9 11.53 1.13 -35.11
CA LYS A 9 10.30 1.80 -34.69
C LYS A 9 10.62 2.48 -33.37
N SER A 10 10.61 3.82 -33.38
CA SER A 10 10.64 4.63 -32.18
C SER A 10 9.44 4.23 -31.34
N LYS A 11 9.62 3.29 -30.41
CA LYS A 11 8.62 3.00 -29.41
C LYS A 11 8.53 4.25 -28.58
N GLU A 12 7.41 4.96 -28.72
CA GLU A 12 6.99 5.88 -27.69
C GLU A 12 7.09 5.15 -26.33
N PRO A 13 7.50 5.87 -25.29
CA PRO A 13 7.47 5.32 -23.95
C PRO A 13 6.09 4.71 -23.70
N PRO A 14 6.00 3.56 -23.03
CA PRO A 14 4.69 3.01 -22.71
C PRO A 14 3.96 4.03 -21.82
N GLN A 15 2.74 4.40 -22.21
CA GLN A 15 1.82 5.21 -21.43
C GLN A 15 0.69 4.31 -20.93
N LEU A 16 0.12 4.62 -19.77
CA LEU A 16 -1.11 3.98 -19.32
C LEU A 16 -2.21 4.24 -20.34
N THR A 17 -3.03 3.24 -20.63
CA THR A 17 -4.19 3.45 -21.50
C THR A 17 -5.17 4.40 -20.81
N SER A 18 -5.90 5.21 -21.58
CA SER A 18 -6.93 6.10 -21.03
C SER A 18 -8.00 5.35 -20.24
N LYS A 19 -8.30 4.11 -20.65
CA LYS A 19 -9.18 3.18 -19.92
C LYS A 19 -8.63 2.82 -18.54
N ASN A 20 -7.35 2.44 -18.45
CA ASN A 20 -6.71 2.13 -17.17
C ASN A 20 -6.68 3.34 -16.24
N VAL A 21 -6.33 4.53 -16.75
CA VAL A 21 -6.34 5.75 -15.95
C VAL A 21 -7.73 6.05 -15.39
N ALA A 22 -8.78 5.92 -16.20
CA ALA A 22 -10.16 6.14 -15.76
C ALA A 22 -10.60 5.14 -14.68
N ALA A 23 -10.25 3.85 -14.83
CA ALA A 23 -10.53 2.84 -13.82
C ALA A 23 -9.75 3.12 -12.52
N LEU A 24 -8.46 3.44 -12.61
CA LEU A 24 -7.61 3.71 -11.45
C LEU A 24 -8.04 4.97 -10.69
N ASP A 25 -8.47 6.04 -11.38
CA ASP A 25 -9.00 7.26 -10.74
C ASP A 25 -10.37 7.03 -10.08
N LYS A 26 -11.14 6.07 -10.57
CA LYS A 26 -12.40 5.65 -9.93
C LYS A 26 -12.17 4.86 -8.64
N ILE A 27 -11.13 4.03 -8.60
CA ILE A 27 -10.85 3.14 -7.47
C ILE A 27 -9.99 3.84 -6.41
N PHE A 28 -8.94 4.55 -6.84
CA PHE A 28 -7.88 5.05 -5.98
C PHE A 28 -7.85 6.58 -5.97
N ASN A 29 -7.19 7.13 -4.95
CA ASN A 29 -6.82 8.54 -4.96
C ASN A 29 -5.69 8.75 -5.99
N TRP A 30 -6.05 8.88 -7.27
CA TRP A 30 -5.12 8.92 -8.40
C TRP A 30 -4.80 10.36 -8.83
N LEU A 31 -3.53 10.65 -9.13
CA LEU A 31 -3.12 11.91 -9.75
C LEU A 31 -1.88 11.73 -10.63
N CYS A 32 -1.98 12.11 -11.90
CA CYS A 32 -0.81 12.20 -12.78
C CYS A 32 -0.19 13.60 -12.68
N VAL A 33 1.13 13.67 -12.52
CA VAL A 33 1.89 14.94 -12.50
C VAL A 33 3.04 14.91 -13.49
N ASN A 34 3.58 16.07 -13.86
CA ASN A 34 4.71 16.14 -14.78
C ASN A 34 6.06 15.93 -14.08
N ALA A 35 6.18 16.31 -12.80
CA ALA A 35 7.41 16.16 -12.03
C ALA A 35 7.09 16.19 -10.54
N ILE A 36 8.02 15.73 -9.70
CA ILE A 36 7.96 15.94 -8.26
C ILE A 36 8.63 17.29 -7.94
N ASP A 37 7.84 18.35 -8.08
CA ASP A 37 8.24 19.75 -7.85
C ASP A 37 7.24 20.46 -6.90
N PRO A 38 7.53 21.67 -6.39
CA PRO A 38 6.66 22.34 -5.43
C PRO A 38 5.22 22.55 -5.93
N THR A 39 5.02 22.81 -7.22
CA THR A 39 3.69 22.98 -7.82
C THR A 39 2.91 21.68 -7.78
N ALA A 40 3.54 20.56 -8.17
CA ALA A 40 2.93 19.24 -8.08
C ALA A 40 2.63 18.85 -6.63
N ILE A 41 3.55 19.09 -5.69
CA ILE A 41 3.34 18.80 -4.26
C ILE A 41 2.13 19.56 -3.71
N SER A 42 1.95 20.83 -4.08
CA SER A 42 0.80 21.62 -3.63
C SER A 42 -0.52 21.02 -4.12
N ALA A 43 -0.60 20.65 -5.41
CA ALA A 43 -1.77 19.98 -5.97
C ALA A 43 -2.04 18.60 -5.34
N MET A 44 -0.99 17.81 -5.10
CA MET A 44 -1.08 16.53 -4.41
C MET A 44 -1.62 16.68 -2.98
N ALA A 45 -1.13 17.67 -2.24
CA ALA A 45 -1.51 17.91 -0.87
C ALA A 45 -2.97 18.43 -0.77
N GLU A 46 -3.41 19.25 -1.72
CA GLU A 46 -4.81 19.67 -1.86
C GLU A 46 -5.73 18.46 -2.08
N ARG A 47 -5.32 17.51 -2.93
CA ARG A 47 -6.05 16.26 -3.16
C ARG A 47 -6.16 15.37 -1.92
N LEU A 48 -5.20 15.46 -0.99
CA LEU A 48 -5.24 14.80 0.32
C LEU A 48 -5.97 15.61 1.40
N GLY A 49 -6.64 16.71 1.04
CA GLY A 49 -7.33 17.58 2.00
C GLY A 49 -6.38 18.30 2.98
N ASN A 50 -5.08 18.36 2.67
CA ASN A 50 -4.04 18.96 3.49
C ASN A 50 -3.32 20.07 2.71
N PRO A 51 -4.00 21.17 2.33
CA PRO A 51 -3.42 22.18 1.46
C PRO A 51 -2.15 22.79 2.07
N VAL A 52 -1.07 22.81 1.29
CA VAL A 52 0.22 23.40 1.68
C VAL A 52 0.52 24.64 0.84
N THR A 53 1.04 25.69 1.48
CA THR A 53 1.46 26.91 0.79
C THR A 53 2.80 26.68 0.07
N LEU A 54 2.85 26.99 -1.23
CA LEU A 54 4.00 26.79 -2.12
C LEU A 54 5.33 27.36 -1.60
N THR A 55 5.29 28.48 -0.88
CA THR A 55 6.48 29.22 -0.43
C THR A 55 7.29 28.53 0.67
N ASN A 56 6.77 27.44 1.22
CA ASN A 56 7.34 26.79 2.41
C ASN A 56 7.66 25.31 2.18
N ILE A 57 7.88 24.87 0.94
CA ILE A 57 8.12 23.45 0.64
C ILE A 57 9.60 23.21 0.35
N GLN A 58 10.23 22.36 1.15
CA GLN A 58 11.53 21.79 0.85
C GLN A 58 11.36 20.33 0.42
N ILE A 59 11.86 20.01 -0.79
CA ILE A 59 11.87 18.64 -1.33
C ILE A 59 13.27 18.08 -1.18
N VAL A 60 13.41 17.02 -0.39
CA VAL A 60 14.68 16.31 -0.24
C VAL A 60 14.60 14.99 -0.98
N LEU A 61 15.37 14.88 -2.06
CA LEU A 61 15.55 13.63 -2.79
C LEU A 61 16.54 12.72 -2.04
N ARG A 62 16.10 11.49 -1.76
CA ARG A 62 16.91 10.38 -1.28
C ARG A 62 16.98 9.36 -2.40
N GLU A 63 18.06 9.41 -3.19
CA GLU A 63 18.32 8.37 -4.18
C GLU A 63 18.86 7.11 -3.49
N LYS A 64 18.27 5.97 -3.80
CA LYS A 64 18.91 4.67 -3.65
C LYS A 64 19.20 4.11 -5.04
N ILE A 65 20.14 3.17 -5.12
CA ILE A 65 20.63 2.57 -6.38
C ILE A 65 19.50 2.14 -7.34
N PHE A 66 18.32 1.77 -6.81
CA PHE A 66 17.23 1.20 -7.60
C PHE A 66 15.92 2.00 -7.58
N TYR A 67 15.77 3.03 -6.76
CA TYR A 67 14.53 3.82 -6.68
C TYR A 67 14.72 5.17 -5.98
N SER A 68 13.87 6.13 -6.31
CA SER A 68 13.84 7.47 -5.70
C SER A 68 12.82 7.55 -4.57
N GLN A 69 13.20 8.21 -3.48
CA GLN A 69 12.28 8.64 -2.43
C GLN A 69 12.39 10.14 -2.21
N PHE A 70 11.27 10.80 -1.96
CA PHE A 70 11.21 12.23 -1.67
C PHE A 70 10.64 12.43 -0.27
N GLN A 71 11.32 13.25 0.52
CA GLN A 71 10.82 13.73 1.80
C GLN A 71 10.40 15.19 1.62
N ILE A 72 9.16 15.49 1.98
CA ILE A 72 8.58 16.81 1.79
C ILE A 72 8.48 17.47 3.16
N PHE A 73 9.10 18.65 3.31
CA PHE A 73 9.12 19.41 4.56
C PHE A 73 8.42 20.75 4.39
N ASN A 74 7.80 21.23 5.47
CA ASN A 74 7.33 22.62 5.56
C ASN A 74 8.48 23.59 5.93
N GLY A 75 8.17 24.89 5.97
CA GLY A 75 9.11 25.96 6.33
C GLY A 75 9.62 25.88 7.77
N ASN A 76 8.99 25.07 8.63
CA ASN A 76 9.43 24.77 9.99
C ASN A 76 10.26 23.48 10.07
N HIS A 77 10.72 22.94 8.93
CA HIS A 77 11.44 21.68 8.82
C HIS A 77 10.70 20.45 9.38
N GLN A 78 9.37 20.51 9.46
CA GLN A 78 8.55 19.35 9.79
C GLN A 78 8.26 18.57 8.51
N GLN A 79 8.54 17.27 8.52
CA GLN A 79 8.21 16.40 7.40
C GLN A 79 6.68 16.26 7.32
N LEU A 80 6.11 16.59 6.17
CA LEU A 80 4.68 16.50 5.90
C LEU A 80 4.33 15.20 5.19
N PHE A 81 5.13 14.84 4.18
CA PHE A 81 4.83 13.73 3.29
C PHE A 81 6.08 12.91 2.97
N HIS A 82 5.84 11.68 2.55
CA HIS A 82 6.82 10.82 1.92
C HIS A 82 6.29 10.38 0.56
N ILE A 83 7.13 10.48 -0.47
CA ILE A 83 6.82 9.99 -1.81
C ILE A 83 7.83 8.92 -2.16
N LYS A 84 7.33 7.73 -2.47
CA LYS A 84 8.10 6.59 -2.95
C LYS A 84 7.82 6.41 -4.43
N GLN A 85 8.86 6.41 -5.25
CA GLN A 85 8.76 5.81 -6.58
C GLN A 85 8.53 4.31 -6.40
N ALA A 86 7.43 3.79 -6.91
CA ALA A 86 7.07 2.38 -6.78
C ALA A 86 7.73 1.54 -7.87
N TRP A 87 7.85 0.24 -7.61
CA TRP A 87 8.35 -0.72 -8.58
C TRP A 87 7.18 -1.25 -9.42
N GLU A 88 7.29 -1.15 -10.75
CA GLU A 88 6.19 -1.37 -11.70
C GLU A 88 5.44 -2.69 -11.41
N GLY A 89 6.14 -3.81 -11.19
CA GLY A 89 5.48 -5.11 -11.08
C GLY A 89 4.68 -5.42 -9.79
N ASN A 90 4.87 -4.66 -8.72
CA ASN A 90 4.10 -4.85 -7.47
C ASN A 90 3.29 -3.62 -7.06
N TYR A 91 3.43 -2.52 -7.81
CA TYR A 91 2.85 -1.23 -7.45
C TYR A 91 1.33 -1.30 -7.24
N LEU A 92 0.57 -1.85 -8.19
CA LEU A 92 -0.89 -1.87 -8.07
C LEU A 92 -1.39 -2.81 -6.95
N ARG A 93 -0.62 -3.83 -6.58
CA ARG A 93 -0.92 -4.68 -5.41
C ARG A 93 -0.70 -3.92 -4.12
N GLU A 94 0.39 -3.17 -4.02
CA GLU A 94 0.68 -2.28 -2.89
C GLU A 94 -0.40 -1.19 -2.76
N VAL A 95 -0.81 -0.57 -3.86
CA VAL A 95 -1.88 0.44 -3.87
C VAL A 95 -3.22 -0.14 -3.43
N LEU A 96 -3.59 -1.33 -3.92
CA LEU A 96 -4.81 -2.02 -3.47
C LEU A 96 -4.74 -2.33 -1.97
N ALA A 97 -3.60 -2.83 -1.50
CA ALA A 97 -3.39 -3.13 -0.08
C ALA A 97 -3.54 -1.86 0.77
N LEU A 98 -2.94 -0.76 0.34
CA LEU A 98 -3.02 0.54 1.01
C LEU A 98 -4.45 1.08 1.01
N HIS A 99 -5.18 0.95 -0.09
CA HIS A 99 -6.58 1.34 -0.18
C HIS A 99 -7.45 0.54 0.79
N LEU A 100 -7.35 -0.79 0.78
CA LEU A 100 -8.13 -1.64 1.68
C LEU A 100 -7.76 -1.38 3.15
N ALA A 101 -6.47 -1.27 3.45
CA ALA A 101 -5.95 -0.95 4.77
C ALA A 101 -6.52 0.37 5.33
N THR A 102 -6.55 1.43 4.52
CA THR A 102 -6.91 2.78 4.95
C THR A 102 -8.40 3.10 4.86
N ARG A 103 -9.16 2.37 4.04
CA ARG A 103 -10.58 2.67 3.78
C ARG A 103 -11.54 1.58 4.25
N VAL A 104 -11.07 0.34 4.39
CA VAL A 104 -11.95 -0.81 4.63
C VAL A 104 -11.60 -1.55 5.91
N PHE A 105 -10.32 -1.83 6.15
CA PHE A 105 -9.90 -2.64 7.29
C PHE A 105 -9.79 -1.79 8.55
N ASP A 106 -8.60 -1.28 8.88
CA ASP A 106 -8.40 -0.47 10.06
C ASP A 106 -7.35 0.63 9.83
N PRO A 107 -7.77 1.88 9.54
CA PRO A 107 -6.84 2.98 9.32
C PRO A 107 -6.00 3.32 10.55
N GLU A 108 -6.38 2.85 11.74
CA GLU A 108 -5.58 3.02 12.96
C GLU A 108 -4.23 2.30 12.88
N LEU A 109 -4.10 1.26 12.05
CA LEU A 109 -2.86 0.48 11.95
C LEU A 109 -1.96 0.88 10.78
N PHE A 110 -2.41 1.79 9.93
CA PHE A 110 -1.65 2.21 8.75
C PHE A 110 -1.47 3.72 8.69
N VAL A 111 -0.69 4.16 7.71
CA VAL A 111 -0.60 5.57 7.34
C VAL A 111 -2.01 6.12 7.09
N PRO A 112 -2.34 7.34 7.58
CA PRO A 112 -3.71 7.81 7.64
C PRO A 112 -4.32 8.12 6.27
N ASP A 113 -3.48 8.50 5.30
CA ASP A 113 -3.94 8.82 3.96
C ASP A 113 -2.85 8.57 2.92
N TYR A 114 -3.28 8.40 1.67
CA TYR A 114 -2.40 8.18 0.55
C TYR A 114 -2.93 8.81 -0.75
N LEU A 115 -1.99 9.17 -1.61
CA LEU A 115 -2.20 9.56 -2.99
C LEU A 115 -1.29 8.70 -3.85
N THR A 116 -1.76 8.28 -5.01
CA THR A 116 -0.99 7.44 -5.92
C THR A 116 -1.11 7.98 -7.34
N GLY A 117 -0.24 7.57 -8.24
CA GLY A 117 -0.35 7.95 -9.64
C GLY A 117 0.95 7.77 -10.39
N THR A 118 1.18 8.62 -11.39
CA THR A 118 2.42 8.62 -12.16
C THR A 118 3.01 10.01 -12.26
N TYR A 119 4.34 10.10 -12.27
CA TYR A 119 5.04 11.31 -12.68
C TYR A 119 5.92 11.04 -13.90
N THR A 120 6.07 12.02 -14.79
CA THR A 120 7.02 11.88 -15.91
C THR A 120 8.44 12.22 -15.45
N GLY A 121 9.44 11.49 -15.97
CA GLY A 121 10.84 11.74 -15.62
C GLY A 121 11.34 13.12 -16.05
N ALA A 122 12.56 13.47 -15.68
CA ALA A 122 13.25 14.64 -16.25
C ALA A 122 14.23 14.24 -17.37
N GLY A 123 14.54 15.19 -18.27
CA GLY A 123 15.58 15.04 -19.29
C GLY A 123 15.35 13.85 -20.24
N LYS A 124 16.34 12.95 -20.36
CA LYS A 124 16.26 11.76 -21.24
C LYS A 124 15.14 10.77 -20.85
N LYS A 125 14.59 10.88 -19.64
CA LYS A 125 13.49 10.06 -19.13
C LYS A 125 12.14 10.78 -19.14
N ALA A 126 12.03 11.99 -19.71
CA ALA A 126 10.77 12.78 -19.77
C ALA A 126 9.60 12.08 -20.48
N LYS A 127 9.91 11.00 -21.16
CA LYS A 127 8.97 10.15 -21.86
C LYS A 127 8.41 9.04 -20.95
N LEU A 128 9.14 8.59 -19.93
CA LEU A 128 8.72 7.48 -19.07
C LEU A 128 7.82 7.98 -17.94
N ALA A 129 6.69 7.29 -17.73
CA ALA A 129 5.82 7.47 -16.57
C ALA A 129 6.32 6.56 -15.44
N PHE A 130 6.58 7.15 -14.27
CA PHE A 130 7.02 6.42 -13.08
C PHE A 130 5.87 6.36 -12.08
N PRO A 131 5.45 5.16 -11.64
CA PRO A 131 4.43 5.05 -10.60
C PRO A 131 4.97 5.58 -9.27
N TYR A 132 4.11 6.22 -8.50
CA TYR A 132 4.45 6.72 -7.17
C TYR A 132 3.34 6.45 -6.16
N ILE A 133 3.74 6.33 -4.90
CA ILE A 133 2.86 6.36 -3.73
C ILE A 133 3.34 7.52 -2.85
N MET A 134 2.41 8.40 -2.49
CA MET A 134 2.59 9.47 -1.53
C MET A 134 1.76 9.17 -0.30
N THR A 135 2.35 9.30 0.88
CA THR A 135 1.64 9.16 2.16
C THR A 135 1.91 10.36 3.05
N ALA A 136 0.97 10.63 3.96
CA ALA A 136 1.26 11.50 5.09
C ALA A 136 2.45 10.95 5.90
N PHE A 137 3.29 11.84 6.40
CA PHE A 137 4.39 11.45 7.28
C PHE A 137 3.84 11.00 8.63
N VAL A 138 4.15 9.76 9.01
CA VAL A 138 3.83 9.24 10.34
C VAL A 138 4.99 9.53 11.28
N LYS A 139 4.72 10.34 12.30
CA LYS A 139 5.71 10.63 13.34
C LYS A 139 5.82 9.43 14.28
N GLY A 140 6.98 8.80 14.33
CA GLY A 140 7.22 7.70 15.26
C GLY A 140 8.66 7.22 15.25
N LYS A 141 8.98 6.32 16.17
CA LYS A 141 10.27 5.62 16.21
C LYS A 141 10.12 4.25 15.56
N GLN A 142 11.12 3.81 14.80
CA GLN A 142 11.11 2.43 14.31
C GLN A 142 11.04 1.45 15.48
N VAL A 143 10.15 0.46 15.38
CA VAL A 143 10.07 -0.60 16.37
C VAL A 143 11.41 -1.37 16.39
N LYS A 144 11.81 -1.87 17.56
CA LYS A 144 12.97 -2.75 17.70
C LYS A 144 12.51 -4.08 18.28
N PHE A 145 12.82 -5.19 17.60
CA PHE A 145 12.44 -6.55 18.04
C PHE A 145 13.06 -7.03 19.36
N GLY A 146 13.84 -6.20 20.05
CA GLY A 146 14.28 -6.49 21.42
C GLY A 146 13.12 -6.72 22.39
N PHE A 147 11.95 -6.12 22.14
CA PHE A 147 10.76 -6.30 22.99
C PHE A 147 10.27 -7.74 23.07
N LYS A 148 10.62 -8.62 22.11
CA LYS A 148 10.16 -10.01 22.05
C LYS A 148 10.54 -10.84 23.27
N LYS A 149 11.52 -10.37 24.05
CA LYS A 149 11.98 -11.02 25.30
C LYS A 149 11.14 -10.62 26.52
N ASP A 150 10.32 -9.58 26.39
CA ASP A 150 9.46 -9.06 27.44
C ASP A 150 8.01 -9.49 27.16
N PRO A 151 7.46 -10.49 27.87
CA PRO A 151 6.10 -10.96 27.66
C PRO A 151 5.04 -9.91 28.03
N GLU A 152 5.38 -8.94 28.87
CA GLU A 152 4.49 -7.87 29.33
C GLU A 152 4.56 -6.61 28.44
N SER A 153 5.36 -6.67 27.37
CA SER A 153 5.48 -5.54 26.46
C SER A 153 4.12 -5.21 25.83
N PRO A 154 3.67 -3.95 25.88
CA PRO A 154 2.38 -3.57 25.31
C PRO A 154 2.37 -3.69 23.78
N LEU A 155 3.54 -3.87 23.14
CA LEU A 155 3.67 -4.15 21.72
C LEU A 155 3.01 -5.47 21.31
N TRP A 156 2.89 -6.45 22.20
CA TRP A 156 2.26 -7.73 21.88
C TRP A 156 0.82 -7.58 21.40
N TRP A 157 0.05 -6.71 22.04
CA TRP A 157 -1.32 -6.42 21.63
C TRP A 157 -1.39 -5.85 20.21
N TRP A 158 -0.56 -4.84 19.90
CA TRP A 158 -0.51 -4.25 18.56
C TRP A 158 -0.06 -5.25 17.50
N PHE A 159 0.91 -6.10 17.83
CA PHE A 159 1.36 -7.14 16.92
C PHE A 159 0.31 -8.24 16.69
N GLY A 160 -0.54 -8.52 17.67
CA GLY A 160 -1.72 -9.37 17.49
C GLY A 160 -2.69 -8.80 16.47
N ARG A 161 -2.95 -7.49 16.53
CA ARG A 161 -3.78 -6.81 15.53
C ARG A 161 -3.15 -6.85 14.13
N HIS A 162 -1.87 -6.45 14.02
CA HIS A 162 -1.12 -6.52 12.76
C HIS A 162 -1.08 -7.93 12.17
N TYR A 163 -1.00 -8.97 13.00
CA TYR A 163 -1.01 -10.35 12.51
C TYR A 163 -2.28 -10.69 11.72
N PHE A 164 -3.45 -10.28 12.20
CA PHE A 164 -4.71 -10.51 11.47
C PHE A 164 -4.72 -9.77 10.13
N LEU A 165 -4.34 -8.49 10.12
CA LEU A 165 -4.30 -7.69 8.90
C LEU A 165 -3.26 -8.16 7.90
N HIS A 166 -2.07 -8.54 8.36
CA HIS A 166 -1.05 -9.13 7.48
C HIS A 166 -1.51 -10.46 6.88
N THR A 167 -2.29 -11.24 7.64
CA THR A 167 -2.93 -12.45 7.14
C THR A 167 -3.86 -12.08 5.99
N LEU A 168 -4.74 -11.08 6.14
CA LEU A 168 -5.60 -10.62 5.03
C LEU A 168 -4.79 -10.08 3.84
N LEU A 169 -3.72 -9.34 4.08
CA LEU A 169 -2.90 -8.72 3.04
C LEU A 169 -1.89 -9.68 2.38
N SER A 170 -1.78 -10.94 2.86
CA SER A 170 -0.72 -11.87 2.43
C SER A 170 0.66 -11.20 2.51
N LEU A 171 0.93 -10.50 3.63
CA LEU A 171 2.06 -9.59 3.79
C LEU A 171 3.17 -10.20 4.66
N TYR A 172 4.05 -10.98 4.04
CA TYR A 172 5.05 -11.81 4.73
C TYR A 172 6.26 -11.04 5.27
N ASP A 173 6.43 -9.78 4.90
CA ASP A 173 7.62 -8.97 5.21
C ASP A 173 7.49 -8.24 6.56
N VAL A 174 7.56 -9.04 7.63
CA VAL A 174 7.46 -8.57 9.01
C VAL A 174 8.84 -8.12 9.52
N ASP A 175 9.30 -6.96 9.04
CA ASP A 175 10.57 -6.32 9.44
C ASP A 175 10.30 -5.10 10.34
N PRO A 176 11.07 -4.87 11.43
CA PRO A 176 10.86 -3.74 12.33
C PRO A 176 10.91 -2.38 11.63
N ARG A 177 11.68 -2.25 10.54
CA ARG A 177 11.79 -1.01 9.77
C ARG A 177 10.48 -0.57 9.13
N HIS A 178 9.53 -1.49 8.98
CA HIS A 178 8.22 -1.22 8.41
C HIS A 178 7.17 -0.82 9.46
N PHE A 179 7.53 -0.83 10.75
CA PHE A 179 6.64 -0.47 11.85
C PHE A 179 7.15 0.78 12.58
N LEU A 180 6.28 1.76 12.76
CA LEU A 180 6.54 2.95 13.57
C LEU A 180 5.73 2.91 14.85
N LEU A 181 6.43 3.05 15.96
CA LEU A 181 5.89 3.31 17.28
C LEU A 181 5.51 4.80 17.38
N GLU A 182 4.22 5.08 17.49
CA GLU A 182 3.70 6.40 17.83
C GLU A 182 3.69 6.54 19.36
N GLU A 183 4.32 7.60 19.84
CA GLU A 183 4.38 7.96 21.26
C GLU A 183 3.57 9.25 21.50
N GLU A 184 2.84 9.29 22.60
CA GLU A 184 2.25 10.49 23.19
C GLU A 184 2.88 10.75 24.57
N ASP A 185 2.64 11.93 25.16
CA ASP A 185 3.31 12.44 26.38
C ASP A 185 3.33 11.47 27.58
N LYS A 186 2.47 10.45 27.59
CA LYS A 186 2.34 9.46 28.67
C LYS A 186 2.55 8.00 28.24
N GLY A 187 2.97 7.72 27.01
CA GLY A 187 3.28 6.35 26.58
C GLY A 187 3.03 6.07 25.11
N MET A 188 2.96 4.78 24.78
CA MET A 188 2.68 4.33 23.41
C MET A 188 1.23 4.64 23.04
N LYS A 189 1.04 5.36 21.93
CA LYS A 189 -0.25 5.60 21.30
C LYS A 189 -0.64 4.47 20.36
N GLY A 190 0.32 3.99 19.56
CA GLY A 190 0.05 2.97 18.57
C GLY A 190 1.25 2.48 17.79
N VAL A 191 1.01 1.49 16.94
CA VAL A 191 2.00 0.94 16.01
C VAL A 191 1.44 1.00 14.60
N LYS A 192 2.10 1.78 13.74
CA LYS A 192 1.72 1.99 12.34
C LYS A 192 2.58 1.16 11.39
N ARG A 193 1.96 0.52 10.41
CA ARG A 193 2.63 -0.09 9.25
C ARG A 193 2.78 0.95 8.14
N ILE A 194 4.00 1.12 7.61
CA ILE A 194 4.33 2.19 6.64
C ILE A 194 4.82 1.70 5.26
N ASP A 195 4.99 0.39 5.06
CA ASP A 195 5.41 -0.18 3.77
C ASP A 195 4.57 -1.42 3.45
N LEU A 196 3.93 -1.46 2.28
CA LEU A 196 3.08 -2.56 1.84
C LEU A 196 3.56 -3.17 0.52
N GLY A 197 4.82 -2.92 0.13
CA GLY A 197 5.35 -3.27 -1.20
C GLY A 197 5.35 -4.75 -1.57
N LEU A 198 5.13 -5.65 -0.60
CA LEU A 198 5.03 -7.09 -0.82
C LEU A 198 3.63 -7.65 -0.53
N ALA A 199 2.62 -6.80 -0.37
CA ALA A 199 1.25 -7.24 -0.20
C ALA A 199 0.76 -8.05 -1.41
N PHE A 200 0.00 -9.11 -1.14
CA PHE A 200 -0.59 -10.00 -2.15
C PHE A 200 0.42 -10.64 -3.11
N THR A 201 1.68 -10.79 -2.71
CA THR A 201 2.70 -11.44 -3.53
C THR A 201 2.66 -12.97 -3.44
N LYS A 202 2.09 -13.53 -2.36
CA LYS A 202 2.05 -14.97 -2.06
C LYS A 202 0.65 -15.48 -1.72
N LEU A 203 -0.28 -15.30 -2.66
CA LEU A 203 -1.69 -15.71 -2.49
C LEU A 203 -1.90 -17.23 -2.54
N ASP A 204 -0.89 -18.00 -2.97
CA ASP A 204 -0.91 -19.45 -3.05
C ASP A 204 -0.48 -20.15 -1.74
N GLN A 205 0.08 -19.41 -0.79
CA GLN A 205 0.66 -19.92 0.45
C GLN A 205 -0.19 -19.56 1.67
N SER A 206 -0.17 -20.42 2.69
CA SER A 206 -0.72 -20.05 4.01
C SER A 206 0.20 -19.05 4.69
N TYR A 207 -0.38 -18.01 5.30
CA TYR A 207 0.39 -16.95 5.95
C TYR A 207 1.26 -17.45 7.10
N ASP A 208 2.56 -17.14 7.06
CA ASP A 208 3.54 -17.48 8.10
C ASP A 208 4.53 -16.34 8.43
N GLY A 209 4.23 -15.10 8.00
CA GLY A 209 5.15 -13.96 8.08
C GLY A 209 5.61 -13.64 9.51
N PHE A 210 4.69 -13.69 10.49
CA PHE A 210 5.05 -13.48 11.90
C PHE A 210 5.84 -14.66 12.46
N GLN A 211 5.49 -15.90 12.14
CA GLN A 211 6.25 -17.08 12.57
C GLN A 211 7.69 -17.00 12.08
N SER A 212 7.90 -16.55 10.84
CA SER A 212 9.23 -16.29 10.28
C SER A 212 9.98 -15.18 11.04
N ALA A 213 9.33 -14.03 11.27
CA ALA A 213 9.98 -12.90 11.94
C ALA A 213 10.21 -13.11 13.44
N PHE A 214 9.37 -13.90 14.11
CA PHE A 214 9.41 -14.19 15.54
C PHE A 214 9.90 -15.61 15.82
N LYS A 215 10.71 -16.18 14.92
CA LYS A 215 11.25 -17.54 15.05
C LYS A 215 11.84 -17.79 16.45
N GLY A 216 11.39 -18.87 17.09
CA GLY A 216 11.80 -19.25 18.44
C GLY A 216 11.05 -18.53 19.57
N VAL A 217 10.04 -17.72 19.25
CA VAL A 217 9.14 -17.08 20.23
C VAL A 217 7.74 -17.63 20.05
N GLU A 218 7.14 -18.15 21.12
CA GLU A 218 5.76 -18.65 21.12
C GLU A 218 4.75 -17.50 21.28
N PHE A 219 4.80 -16.51 20.39
CA PHE A 219 3.98 -15.29 20.50
C PHE A 219 2.47 -15.59 20.49
N GLU A 220 2.04 -16.69 19.84
CA GLU A 220 0.65 -17.13 19.84
C GLU A 220 0.16 -17.56 21.24
N LYS A 221 1.07 -17.86 22.17
CA LYS A 221 0.70 -18.13 23.58
C LYS A 221 0.62 -16.86 24.42
N ASN A 222 1.04 -15.70 23.90
CA ASN A 222 0.97 -14.44 24.63
C ASN A 222 -0.49 -13.94 24.72
N PRO A 223 -1.05 -13.74 25.93
CA PRO A 223 -2.44 -13.31 26.10
C PRO A 223 -2.75 -11.95 25.45
N ALA A 224 -1.83 -10.99 25.54
CA ALA A 224 -2.03 -9.67 24.94
C ALA A 224 -2.05 -9.75 23.39
N PHE A 225 -1.20 -10.60 22.80
CA PHE A 225 -1.22 -10.87 21.37
C PHE A 225 -2.57 -11.48 20.94
N GLN A 226 -3.05 -12.50 21.64
CA GLN A 226 -4.33 -13.14 21.34
C GLN A 226 -5.51 -12.17 21.48
N GLN A 227 -5.50 -11.30 22.48
CA GLN A 227 -6.50 -10.25 22.64
C GLN A 227 -6.47 -9.25 21.48
N GLY A 228 -5.28 -8.81 21.06
CA GLY A 228 -5.12 -7.92 19.90
C GLY A 228 -5.62 -8.57 18.60
N PHE A 229 -5.30 -9.85 18.39
CA PHE A 229 -5.79 -10.60 17.24
C PHE A 229 -7.32 -10.70 17.20
N ALA A 230 -7.94 -11.08 18.33
CA ALA A 230 -9.40 -11.21 18.42
C ALA A 230 -10.10 -9.86 18.19
N PHE A 231 -9.59 -8.79 18.81
CA PHE A 231 -10.10 -7.43 18.63
C PHE A 231 -10.07 -7.00 17.16
N GLU A 232 -8.93 -7.17 16.50
CA GLU A 232 -8.78 -6.76 15.11
C GLU A 232 -9.66 -7.59 14.18
N ARG A 233 -9.74 -8.90 14.42
CA ARG A 233 -10.62 -9.80 13.67
C ARG A 233 -12.07 -9.35 13.74
N GLU A 234 -12.58 -9.06 14.94
CA GLU A 234 -13.96 -8.61 15.12
C GLU A 234 -14.20 -7.28 14.40
N LYS A 235 -13.32 -6.28 14.62
CA LYS A 235 -13.41 -4.95 14.01
C LYS A 235 -13.42 -5.02 12.48
N VAL A 236 -12.50 -5.77 11.90
CA VAL A 236 -12.36 -5.88 10.44
C VAL A 236 -13.53 -6.66 9.83
N LEU A 237 -14.00 -7.73 10.45
CA LEU A 237 -15.19 -8.45 9.97
C LEU A 237 -16.43 -7.54 9.99
N HIS A 238 -16.60 -6.74 11.04
CA HIS A 238 -17.68 -5.75 11.10
C HIS A 238 -17.57 -4.69 10.00
N ASN A 239 -16.37 -4.14 9.77
CA ASN A 239 -16.14 -3.17 8.70
C ASN A 239 -16.39 -3.79 7.32
N LEU A 240 -16.01 -5.04 7.10
CA LEU A 240 -16.24 -5.74 5.85
C LEU A 240 -17.71 -6.05 5.61
N GLN A 241 -18.49 -6.39 6.64
CA GLN A 241 -19.95 -6.52 6.49
C GLN A 241 -20.60 -5.24 5.98
N THR A 242 -20.11 -4.08 6.45
CA THR A 242 -20.60 -2.76 6.04
C THR A 242 -20.12 -2.37 4.64
N ASN A 243 -18.89 -2.76 4.27
CA ASN A 243 -18.24 -2.32 3.04
C ASN A 243 -18.14 -3.40 1.95
N ARG A 244 -18.75 -4.59 2.12
CA ARG A 244 -18.59 -5.73 1.20
C ARG A 244 -18.91 -5.41 -0.26
N PHE A 245 -19.91 -4.58 -0.51
CA PHE A 245 -20.28 -4.15 -1.86
C PHE A 245 -19.22 -3.23 -2.45
N ALA A 246 -18.70 -2.27 -1.68
CA ALA A 246 -17.62 -1.40 -2.12
C ALA A 246 -16.34 -2.20 -2.42
N VAL A 247 -16.00 -3.20 -1.60
CA VAL A 247 -14.90 -4.12 -1.88
C VAL A 247 -15.14 -4.93 -3.16
N GLY A 248 -16.36 -5.46 -3.34
CA GLY A 248 -16.76 -6.17 -4.56
C GLY A 248 -16.66 -5.29 -5.81
N GLU A 249 -17.04 -4.01 -5.71
CA GLU A 249 -16.89 -3.02 -6.79
C GLU A 249 -15.44 -2.70 -7.09
N ILE A 250 -14.60 -2.49 -6.07
CA ILE A 250 -13.15 -2.29 -6.25
C ILE A 250 -12.55 -3.46 -7.02
N LEU A 251 -12.82 -4.70 -6.60
CA LEU A 251 -12.30 -5.89 -7.28
C LEU A 251 -12.84 -6.03 -8.71
N PHE A 252 -14.12 -5.72 -8.93
CA PHE A 252 -14.72 -5.71 -10.25
C PHE A 252 -14.05 -4.68 -11.16
N GLU A 253 -13.89 -3.43 -10.73
CA GLU A 253 -13.19 -2.41 -11.54
C GLU A 253 -11.73 -2.81 -11.79
N PHE A 254 -11.07 -3.44 -10.82
CA PHE A 254 -9.72 -3.96 -10.98
C PHE A 254 -9.63 -5.04 -12.09
N THR A 255 -10.67 -5.87 -12.25
CA THR A 255 -10.73 -6.85 -13.36
C THR A 255 -10.84 -6.23 -14.75
N GLN A 256 -11.25 -4.97 -14.84
CA GLN A 256 -11.40 -4.24 -16.11
C GLN A 256 -10.09 -3.63 -16.62
N LEU A 257 -9.04 -3.65 -15.79
CA LEU A 257 -7.71 -3.16 -16.14
C LEU A 257 -7.09 -4.03 -17.23
N GLU A 258 -6.38 -3.38 -18.15
CA GLU A 258 -5.63 -4.03 -19.23
C GLU A 258 -4.15 -4.08 -18.88
N MET A 259 -3.48 -5.18 -19.19
CA MET A 259 -2.03 -5.28 -18.97
C MET A 259 -1.29 -4.18 -19.74
N ASP A 260 -0.34 -3.53 -19.07
CA ASP A 260 0.55 -2.53 -19.66
C ASP A 260 1.91 -2.53 -18.94
N HIS A 261 2.73 -1.49 -19.14
CA HIS A 261 4.05 -1.39 -18.49
C HIS A 261 4.02 -1.24 -16.96
N ILE A 262 2.92 -0.74 -16.38
CA ILE A 262 2.74 -0.60 -14.93
C ILE A 262 1.94 -1.78 -14.37
N LEU A 263 1.10 -2.42 -15.18
CA LEU A 263 0.36 -3.61 -14.82
C LEU A 263 0.93 -4.85 -15.53
N ASP A 264 1.85 -5.55 -14.85
CA ASP A 264 2.55 -6.73 -15.38
C ASP A 264 1.93 -8.08 -14.99
N PHE A 265 0.73 -8.07 -14.39
CA PHE A 265 -0.01 -9.27 -13.99
C PHE A 265 -1.44 -9.26 -14.51
N ASP A 266 -2.02 -10.46 -14.67
CA ASP A 266 -3.43 -10.62 -15.07
C ASP A 266 -4.37 -10.19 -13.92
N PRO A 267 -5.16 -9.12 -14.08
CA PRO A 267 -6.01 -8.60 -13.00
C PRO A 267 -7.17 -9.53 -12.64
N ASN A 268 -7.71 -10.27 -13.63
CA ASN A 268 -8.77 -11.25 -13.40
C ASN A 268 -8.25 -12.40 -12.54
N GLN A 269 -7.13 -12.99 -12.97
CA GLN A 269 -6.50 -14.09 -12.23
C GLN A 269 -6.07 -13.65 -10.83
N PHE A 270 -5.54 -12.43 -10.69
CA PHE A 270 -5.18 -11.84 -9.40
C PHE A 270 -6.39 -11.74 -8.47
N CYS A 271 -7.52 -11.17 -8.92
CA CYS A 271 -8.73 -11.04 -8.11
C CYS A 271 -9.29 -12.41 -7.69
N GLN A 272 -9.29 -13.39 -8.60
CA GLN A 272 -9.71 -14.77 -8.28
C GLN A 272 -8.81 -15.42 -7.22
N ASN A 273 -7.49 -15.26 -7.35
CA ASN A 273 -6.52 -15.76 -6.38
C ASN A 273 -6.70 -15.07 -5.02
N LEU A 274 -6.96 -13.77 -5.00
CA LEU A 274 -7.18 -13.00 -3.79
C LEU A 274 -8.44 -13.47 -3.03
N ILE A 275 -9.55 -13.65 -3.75
CA ILE A 275 -10.80 -14.17 -3.17
C ILE A 275 -10.58 -15.60 -2.63
N THR A 276 -9.89 -16.44 -3.39
CA THR A 276 -9.57 -17.82 -2.97
C THR A 276 -8.72 -17.83 -1.70
N TYR A 277 -7.69 -16.99 -1.66
CA TYR A 277 -6.83 -16.81 -0.50
C TYR A 277 -7.63 -16.37 0.73
N TRP A 278 -8.48 -15.35 0.59
CA TRP A 278 -9.32 -14.85 1.68
C TRP A 278 -10.30 -15.88 2.22
N ARG A 279 -10.96 -16.66 1.35
CA ARG A 279 -11.83 -17.77 1.78
C ARG A 279 -11.09 -18.82 2.60
N LYS A 280 -9.82 -19.07 2.30
CA LYS A 280 -8.98 -20.00 3.07
C LYS A 280 -8.50 -19.38 4.38
N ALA A 281 -8.05 -18.13 4.34
CA ALA A 281 -7.41 -17.45 5.45
C ALA A 281 -8.41 -17.00 6.53
N VAL A 282 -9.62 -16.60 6.11
CA VAL A 282 -10.71 -16.14 6.98
C VAL A 282 -12.03 -16.71 6.44
N PRO A 283 -12.40 -17.95 6.79
CA PRO A 283 -13.58 -18.63 6.22
C PRO A 283 -14.90 -17.88 6.38
N ASP A 284 -15.04 -17.09 7.45
CA ASP A 284 -16.24 -16.30 7.74
C ASP A 284 -16.29 -14.98 6.95
N LEU A 285 -15.31 -14.73 6.07
CA LEU A 285 -15.26 -13.53 5.25
C LEU A 285 -16.14 -13.69 4.00
N GLU A 286 -17.33 -13.08 4.05
CA GLU A 286 -18.23 -13.02 2.90
C GLU A 286 -17.94 -11.79 2.03
N ILE A 287 -17.39 -12.02 0.84
CA ILE A 287 -17.30 -11.02 -0.22
C ILE A 287 -18.30 -11.40 -1.29
N ILE A 288 -19.17 -10.45 -1.65
CA ILE A 288 -20.15 -10.59 -2.72
C ILE A 288 -19.53 -9.93 -3.95
N PRO A 289 -19.01 -10.70 -4.93
CA PRO A 289 -18.55 -10.12 -6.17
C PRO A 289 -19.76 -9.50 -6.88
N LYS A 290 -19.58 -8.31 -7.45
CA LYS A 290 -20.58 -7.77 -8.37
C LYS A 290 -20.56 -8.64 -9.63
N SER A 291 -21.66 -9.32 -9.92
CA SER A 291 -21.84 -10.00 -11.20
C SER A 291 -22.30 -8.98 -12.26
N GLU A 292 -22.06 -9.28 -13.53
CA GLU A 292 -22.59 -8.45 -14.61
C GLU A 292 -24.12 -8.35 -14.50
N PRO A 293 -24.72 -7.19 -14.81
CA PRO A 293 -26.17 -7.06 -14.84
C PRO A 293 -26.75 -8.12 -15.80
N GLY A 294 -27.43 -9.13 -15.25
CA GLY A 294 -28.02 -10.23 -16.04
C GLY A 294 -27.54 -11.64 -15.68
N SER A 295 -26.70 -11.82 -14.66
CA SER A 295 -26.29 -13.14 -14.19
C SER A 295 -26.83 -13.44 -12.78
N ILE A 296 -28.07 -13.97 -12.76
CA ILE A 296 -28.65 -14.84 -11.72
C ILE A 296 -29.21 -16.07 -12.45
#